data_AF-A0AA35I7X5-F1
#
_entry.id   AF-A0AA35I7X5-F1
#
_cell.length_a   1.000
_cell.length_b   1.000
_cell.length_c   1.000
_cell.angle_alpha   90.00
_cell.angle_beta   90.00
_cell.angle_gamma   90.00
#
_symmetry.space_group_name_H-M   'P 1'
#
loop_
_entity.id
_entity.type
_entity.pdbx_description
1 polymer ?
#
loop_
_entity_poly.entity_id
_entity_poly.type
_entity_poly.pdbx_seq_one_letter_code
_entity_poly.pdbx_strand_id
1 'polypeptide(L)'
;MNDYAAVKLKGSYEIEQHLYTLSERQLGAWVEGQTVVGNIKVHGETFECFTRPVYAYLAQCEWVQGTVSGGFVHVQKYQCGFSDWFYSDVAGAFEVSAGIDRVNALSGIVTGVSPRKLWAKSSVKTKEISLSGQKHFSVYQMHMVYAHCLVGNSSKKIERSSLLSSVFHAVDDQWVMLSSVGFDRVLAVNAEEATQPQSWNSIKQRLLKEQAGSLARFDCVELGKPFNRYV
;
A
#
# COMPACT_ATOMS: atom_id res chain seq x y z
N MET A 1 -2.41 28.60 -4.94
CA MET A 1 -1.10 28.53 -5.63
C MET A 1 -0.36 27.34 -5.02
N ASN A 2 -0.05 26.23 -5.68
CA ASN A 2 -0.10 25.84 -7.08
C ASN A 2 -0.88 24.53 -7.23
N ASP A 3 -1.71 24.48 -8.28
CA ASP A 3 -2.56 23.37 -8.67
C ASP A 3 -1.75 22.37 -9.53
N TYR A 4 -0.62 21.89 -9.00
CA TYR A 4 0.03 20.73 -9.60
C TYR A 4 -0.83 19.53 -9.23
N ALA A 5 -1.65 19.06 -10.17
CA ALA A 5 -2.17 17.70 -10.12
C ALA A 5 -0.98 16.79 -9.75
N ALA A 6 -1.00 16.22 -8.55
CA ALA A 6 0.14 15.51 -8.02
C ALA A 6 0.57 14.46 -9.05
N VAL A 7 1.85 14.49 -9.46
CA VAL A 7 2.36 13.59 -10.49
C VAL A 7 2.06 12.16 -10.05
N LYS A 8 1.34 11.42 -10.90
CA LYS A 8 0.98 10.04 -10.63
C LYS A 8 1.94 9.12 -11.37
N LEU A 9 2.66 8.30 -10.62
CA LEU A 9 3.68 7.40 -11.11
C LEU A 9 3.06 6.10 -11.61
N LYS A 10 3.63 5.52 -12.66
CA LYS A 10 3.15 4.29 -13.33
C LYS A 10 4.18 3.18 -13.24
N GLY A 11 3.74 2.02 -12.74
CA GLY A 11 4.56 0.81 -12.63
C GLY A 11 5.73 0.93 -11.65
N SER A 12 6.39 -0.21 -11.40
CA SER A 12 7.48 -0.26 -10.41
C SER A 12 8.64 0.66 -10.72
N TYR A 13 9.01 0.82 -11.99
CA TYR A 13 10.20 1.61 -12.36
C TYR A 13 10.09 3.07 -11.89
N GLU A 14 9.01 3.76 -12.25
CA GLU A 14 8.83 5.17 -11.87
C GLU A 14 8.65 5.33 -10.35
N ILE A 15 7.91 4.41 -9.72
CA ILE A 15 7.66 4.41 -8.26
C ILE A 15 8.97 4.22 -7.49
N GLU A 16 9.77 3.22 -7.86
CA GLU A 16 11.03 2.92 -7.20
C GLU A 16 12.05 4.03 -7.47
N GLN A 17 12.15 4.54 -8.70
CA GLN A 17 13.03 5.66 -9.02
C GLN A 17 12.69 6.88 -8.15
N HIS A 18 11.42 7.22 -8.03
CA HIS A 18 10.99 8.35 -7.22
C HIS A 18 11.28 8.15 -5.72
N LEU A 19 10.94 6.98 -5.16
CA LEU A 19 11.09 6.73 -3.72
C LEU A 19 12.54 6.46 -3.31
N TYR A 20 13.36 5.85 -4.15
CA TYR A 20 14.73 5.45 -3.78
C TYR A 20 15.79 6.48 -4.13
N THR A 21 15.50 7.44 -5.02
CA THR A 21 16.44 8.54 -5.28
C THR A 21 16.47 9.52 -4.09
N LEU A 22 15.41 9.57 -3.27
CA LEU A 22 15.26 10.48 -2.11
C LEU A 22 15.57 11.95 -2.40
N SER A 23 15.58 12.35 -3.69
CA SER A 23 16.12 13.62 -4.17
C SER A 23 15.39 14.85 -3.66
N GLU A 24 14.27 14.68 -2.96
CA GLU A 24 13.47 15.77 -2.39
C GLU A 24 12.89 15.40 -1.02
N ARG A 25 13.47 14.42 -0.31
CA ARG A 25 12.91 13.88 0.96
C ARG A 25 11.47 13.38 0.83
N GLN A 26 11.08 12.94 -0.37
CA GLN A 26 9.75 12.42 -0.67
C GLN A 26 9.66 10.96 -0.22
N LEU A 27 8.79 10.71 0.77
CA LEU A 27 8.56 9.39 1.35
C LEU A 27 7.28 8.72 0.86
N GLY A 28 6.65 9.28 -0.18
CA GLY A 28 5.54 8.64 -0.85
C GLY A 28 5.10 9.39 -2.10
N ALA A 29 4.36 8.70 -2.95
CA ALA A 29 3.91 9.20 -4.23
C ALA A 29 2.55 8.61 -4.62
N TRP A 30 1.80 9.38 -5.40
CA TRP A 30 0.57 8.89 -6.01
C TRP A 30 0.87 7.88 -7.10
N VAL A 31 0.02 6.87 -7.19
CA VAL A 31 0.16 5.77 -8.14
C VAL A 31 -1.02 5.77 -9.10
N GLU A 32 -0.71 5.77 -10.39
CA GLU A 32 -1.68 5.53 -11.45
C GLU A 32 -1.62 4.05 -11.83
N GLY A 33 -2.52 3.24 -11.27
CA GLY A 33 -2.69 1.85 -11.65
C GLY A 33 -4.09 1.50 -12.13
N GLN A 34 -4.20 0.30 -12.70
CA GLN A 34 -5.41 -0.24 -13.27
C GLN A 34 -6.42 -0.65 -12.20
N THR A 35 -7.70 -0.66 -12.58
CA THR A 35 -8.79 -1.12 -11.72
C THR A 35 -9.15 -2.58 -12.01
N VAL A 36 -9.31 -3.38 -10.95
CA VAL A 36 -9.91 -4.72 -11.01
C VAL A 36 -11.19 -4.78 -10.19
N VAL A 37 -12.01 -5.80 -10.42
CA VAL A 37 -13.24 -6.05 -9.66
C VAL A 37 -13.25 -7.46 -9.09
N GLY A 38 -13.72 -7.61 -7.86
CA GLY A 38 -13.91 -8.91 -7.24
C GLY A 38 -14.35 -8.80 -5.78
N ASN A 39 -14.46 -9.95 -5.13
CA ASN A 39 -14.97 -10.01 -3.77
C ASN A 39 -13.85 -9.78 -2.75
N ILE A 40 -14.14 -8.96 -1.74
CA ILE A 40 -13.38 -8.86 -0.49
C ILE A 40 -14.30 -9.22 0.66
N LYS A 41 -13.75 -9.74 1.75
CA LYS A 41 -14.52 -10.08 2.95
C LYS A 41 -13.98 -9.30 4.14
N VAL A 42 -14.88 -8.59 4.81
CA VAL A 42 -14.57 -7.72 5.95
C VAL A 42 -15.56 -8.04 7.06
N HIS A 43 -15.06 -8.37 8.27
CA HIS A 43 -15.91 -8.76 9.40
C HIS A 43 -16.94 -9.87 9.08
N GLY A 44 -16.57 -10.82 8.22
CA GLY A 44 -17.46 -11.92 7.80
C GLY A 44 -18.39 -11.59 6.64
N GLU A 45 -18.59 -10.31 6.31
CA GLU A 45 -19.43 -9.86 5.20
C GLU A 45 -18.62 -9.79 3.89
N THR A 46 -19.21 -10.26 2.80
CA THR A 46 -18.62 -10.21 1.46
C THR A 46 -19.14 -9.00 0.69
N PHE A 47 -18.20 -8.26 0.10
CA PHE A 47 -18.46 -7.09 -0.74
C PHE A 47 -17.78 -7.25 -2.09
N GLU A 48 -18.50 -6.98 -3.16
CA GLU A 48 -17.87 -6.77 -4.47
C GLU A 48 -17.29 -5.37 -4.51
N CYS A 49 -16.01 -5.25 -4.84
CA CYS A 49 -15.28 -3.99 -4.84
C CYS A 49 -14.48 -3.78 -6.12
N PHE A 50 -14.46 -2.55 -6.59
CA PHE A 50 -13.38 -2.06 -7.45
C PHE A 50 -12.12 -1.87 -6.59
N THR A 51 -10.97 -2.34 -7.07
CA THR A 51 -9.68 -2.16 -6.41
C THR A 51 -8.64 -1.59 -7.36
N ARG A 52 -7.89 -0.59 -6.91
CA ARG A 52 -6.72 -0.04 -7.62
C ARG A 52 -5.63 0.42 -6.63
N PRO A 53 -4.34 0.40 -7.00
CA PRO A 53 -3.31 1.07 -6.23
C PRO A 53 -3.50 2.59 -6.36
N VAL A 54 -3.23 3.31 -5.27
CA VAL A 54 -3.43 4.76 -5.21
C VAL A 54 -2.23 5.50 -4.65
N TYR A 55 -1.41 4.84 -3.83
CA TYR A 55 -0.28 5.49 -3.17
C TYR A 55 0.82 4.50 -2.82
N ALA A 56 2.08 4.88 -3.01
CA ALA A 56 3.24 4.14 -2.54
C ALA A 56 3.98 4.98 -1.50
N TYR A 57 4.60 4.35 -0.50
CA TYR A 57 5.34 5.06 0.54
C TYR A 57 6.42 4.21 1.18
N LEU A 58 7.36 4.90 1.85
CA LEU A 58 8.41 4.29 2.65
C LEU A 58 7.98 4.25 4.12
N ALA A 59 7.79 3.04 4.66
CA ALA A 59 7.60 2.81 6.09
C ALA A 59 8.96 2.51 6.73
N GLN A 60 9.25 3.10 7.88
CA GLN A 60 10.49 2.80 8.60
C GLN A 60 10.38 1.44 9.30
N CYS A 61 11.41 0.62 9.12
CA CYS A 61 11.56 -0.64 9.82
C CYS A 61 12.37 -0.48 11.11
N GLU A 62 13.57 0.09 11.01
CA GLU A 62 14.54 0.11 12.12
C GLU A 62 15.65 1.17 11.90
N TRP A 63 16.34 1.54 12.97
CA TRP A 63 17.62 2.26 12.97
C TRP A 63 18.76 1.30 13.28
N VAL A 64 19.79 1.26 12.42
CA VAL A 64 20.90 0.30 12.52
C VAL A 64 22.23 1.04 12.55
N GLN A 65 23.15 0.60 13.42
CA GLN A 65 24.52 1.12 13.45
C GLN A 65 25.45 0.20 12.64
N GLY A 66 26.13 0.76 11.65
CA GLY A 66 27.17 0.05 10.90
C GLY A 66 28.47 -0.08 11.69
N THR A 67 29.31 -1.05 11.33
CA THR A 67 30.59 -1.32 12.02
C THR A 67 31.81 -1.04 11.12
N VAL A 68 32.97 -0.87 11.75
CA VAL A 68 34.22 -0.39 11.12
C VAL A 68 34.90 -1.48 10.27
N SER A 69 34.68 -2.76 10.57
CA SER A 69 35.44 -3.87 10.01
C SER A 69 34.60 -4.76 9.10
N GLY A 70 34.85 -4.67 7.78
CA GLY A 70 34.49 -5.68 6.79
C GLY A 70 33.01 -6.02 6.68
N GLY A 71 32.23 -5.15 6.02
CA GLY A 71 30.87 -5.45 5.55
C GLY A 71 29.96 -6.08 6.62
N PHE A 72 29.44 -5.28 7.53
CA PHE A 72 28.44 -5.76 8.49
C PHE A 72 27.19 -6.22 7.73
N VAL A 73 26.91 -7.52 7.79
CA VAL A 73 25.66 -8.07 7.26
C VAL A 73 24.60 -7.96 8.34
N HIS A 74 23.72 -6.97 8.20
CA HIS A 74 22.56 -6.81 9.08
C HIS A 74 21.41 -7.70 8.61
N VAL A 75 20.80 -8.44 9.53
CA VAL A 75 19.59 -9.22 9.25
C VAL A 75 18.37 -8.34 9.46
N GLN A 76 17.92 -7.68 8.40
CA GLN A 76 16.75 -6.81 8.45
C GLN A 76 15.45 -7.62 8.46
N LYS A 77 14.61 -7.37 9.46
CA LYS A 77 13.21 -7.85 9.47
C LYS A 77 12.31 -6.91 8.67
N TYR A 78 11.43 -7.45 7.84
CA TYR A 78 10.45 -6.68 7.08
C TYR A 78 9.10 -7.42 7.02
N GLN A 79 8.02 -6.67 6.79
CA GLN A 79 6.67 -7.22 6.74
C GLN A 79 6.38 -7.84 5.36
N CYS A 80 5.62 -8.92 5.33
CA CYS A 80 5.14 -9.54 4.11
C CYS A 80 3.65 -9.82 4.27
N GLY A 81 2.87 -9.41 3.29
CA GLY A 81 1.42 -9.43 3.39
C GLY A 81 0.86 -8.03 3.58
N PHE A 82 -0.37 -7.98 4.07
CA PHE A 82 -0.93 -6.76 4.59
C PHE A 82 -0.12 -6.23 5.77
N SER A 83 0.02 -4.91 5.86
CA SER A 83 0.72 -4.27 6.97
C SER A 83 -0.03 -4.41 8.30
N ASP A 84 0.70 -4.50 9.41
CA ASP A 84 0.13 -4.66 10.77
C ASP A 84 -0.84 -3.54 11.15
N TRP A 85 -0.56 -2.31 10.71
CA TRP A 85 -1.43 -1.15 10.98
C TRP A 85 -2.77 -1.23 10.26
N PHE A 86 -2.79 -1.70 9.01
CA PHE A 86 -4.05 -1.97 8.33
C PHE A 86 -4.81 -3.11 9.01
N TYR A 87 -4.12 -4.19 9.39
CA TYR A 87 -4.77 -5.30 10.10
C TYR A 87 -5.36 -4.88 11.45
N SER A 88 -4.73 -3.93 12.12
CA SER A 88 -5.24 -3.35 13.37
C SER A 88 -6.51 -2.52 13.11
N ASP A 89 -6.56 -1.73 12.03
CA ASP A 89 -7.75 -0.94 11.66
C ASP A 89 -9.00 -1.81 11.40
N VAL A 90 -8.81 -2.98 10.77
CA VAL A 90 -9.90 -3.92 10.46
C VAL A 90 -10.10 -5.00 11.54
N ALA A 91 -9.47 -4.82 12.72
CA ALA A 91 -9.45 -5.77 13.83
C ALA A 91 -9.18 -7.23 13.39
N GLY A 92 -8.25 -7.39 12.44
CA GLY A 92 -7.82 -8.67 11.89
C GLY A 92 -8.81 -9.39 10.97
N ALA A 93 -9.95 -8.77 10.67
CA ALA A 93 -11.06 -9.36 9.93
C ALA A 93 -11.09 -8.89 8.47
N PHE A 94 -10.05 -9.23 7.71
CA PHE A 94 -9.95 -8.97 6.28
C PHE A 94 -9.45 -10.20 5.52
N GLU A 95 -10.14 -10.56 4.44
CA GLU A 95 -9.79 -11.67 3.56
C GLU A 95 -10.05 -11.29 2.08
N VAL A 96 -9.16 -11.71 1.18
CA VAL A 96 -9.33 -11.58 -0.27
C VAL A 96 -8.65 -12.74 -0.98
N SER A 97 -9.18 -13.15 -2.14
CA SER A 97 -8.53 -14.13 -3.00
C SER A 97 -7.19 -13.59 -3.50
N ALA A 98 -6.14 -14.43 -3.52
CA ALA A 98 -4.86 -14.09 -4.13
C ALA A 98 -4.97 -13.67 -5.61
N GLY A 99 -6.10 -13.98 -6.27
CA GLY A 99 -6.40 -13.50 -7.62
C GLY A 99 -6.48 -11.97 -7.75
N ILE A 100 -6.66 -11.24 -6.64
CA ILE A 100 -6.62 -9.76 -6.62
C ILE A 100 -5.28 -9.22 -7.15
N ASP A 101 -4.20 -10.00 -7.09
CA ASP A 101 -2.86 -9.58 -7.55
C ASP A 101 -2.80 -9.23 -9.04
N ARG A 102 -3.83 -9.62 -9.79
CA ARG A 102 -4.06 -9.10 -11.13
C ARG A 102 -3.98 -7.56 -11.19
N VAL A 103 -4.41 -6.87 -10.13
CA VAL A 103 -4.29 -5.40 -10.03
C VAL A 103 -2.84 -4.93 -10.19
N ASN A 104 -1.86 -5.67 -9.64
CA ASN A 104 -0.44 -5.36 -9.74
C ASN A 104 0.09 -5.69 -11.14
N ALA A 105 -0.25 -6.86 -11.65
CA ALA A 105 0.16 -7.30 -12.98
C ALA A 105 -0.29 -6.31 -14.07
N LEU A 106 -1.56 -5.86 -14.01
CA LEU A 106 -2.11 -4.88 -14.95
C LEU A 106 -1.52 -3.48 -14.77
N SER A 107 -1.09 -3.14 -13.55
CA SER A 107 -0.48 -1.84 -13.25
C SER A 107 1.03 -1.80 -13.48
N GLY A 108 1.65 -2.89 -13.94
CA GLY A 108 3.10 -2.98 -14.10
C GLY A 108 3.86 -2.90 -12.76
N ILE A 109 3.23 -3.33 -11.67
CA ILE A 109 3.77 -3.29 -10.31
C ILE A 109 4.34 -4.67 -9.96
N VAL A 110 5.60 -4.70 -9.56
CA VAL A 110 6.35 -5.89 -9.14
C VAL A 110 6.61 -5.80 -7.64
N THR A 111 6.09 -6.76 -6.90
CA THR A 111 6.15 -6.75 -5.42
C THR A 111 7.30 -7.57 -4.84
N GLY A 112 7.85 -8.49 -5.64
CA GLY A 112 8.83 -9.50 -5.23
C GLY A 112 8.27 -10.53 -4.23
N VAL A 113 6.96 -10.54 -4.01
CA VAL A 113 6.27 -11.48 -3.11
C VAL A 113 5.24 -12.25 -3.93
N SER A 114 5.12 -13.57 -3.69
CA SER A 114 4.08 -14.34 -4.37
C SER A 114 2.67 -13.85 -3.99
N PRO A 115 1.68 -13.89 -4.90
CA PRO A 115 0.33 -13.38 -4.65
C PRO A 115 -0.30 -13.90 -3.36
N ARG A 116 -0.13 -15.21 -3.09
CA ARG A 116 -0.66 -15.85 -1.87
C ARG A 116 -0.06 -15.31 -0.58
N LYS A 117 1.18 -14.81 -0.61
CA LYS A 117 1.85 -14.23 0.56
C LYS A 117 1.62 -12.73 0.66
N LEU A 118 1.48 -12.03 -0.47
CA LEU A 118 1.25 -10.59 -0.52
C LEU A 118 -0.15 -10.21 -0.02
N TRP A 119 -1.15 -11.01 -0.37
CA TRP A 119 -2.56 -10.77 -0.02
C TRP A 119 -3.02 -11.61 1.17
N ALA A 120 -2.08 -12.01 2.05
CA ALA A 120 -2.35 -12.73 3.28
C ALA A 120 -2.11 -11.86 4.52
N LYS A 121 -2.50 -12.37 5.68
CA LYS A 121 -2.19 -11.78 6.99
C LYS A 121 -0.70 -11.45 7.09
N SER A 122 -0.40 -10.37 7.82
CA SER A 122 0.97 -9.95 8.06
C SER A 122 1.84 -11.08 8.60
N SER A 123 3.05 -11.16 8.05
CA SER A 123 4.10 -12.09 8.47
C SER A 123 5.44 -11.37 8.41
N VAL A 124 6.41 -11.82 9.20
CA VAL A 124 7.76 -11.26 9.20
C VAL A 124 8.67 -12.13 8.34
N LYS A 125 9.47 -11.47 7.50
CA LYS A 125 10.58 -12.07 6.76
C LYS A 125 11.88 -11.38 7.10
N THR A 126 13.00 -12.00 6.74
CA THR A 126 14.33 -11.44 6.92
C THR A 126 15.03 -11.26 5.59
N LYS A 127 15.90 -10.25 5.51
CA LYS A 127 16.81 -10.01 4.39
C LYS A 127 18.13 -9.52 4.92
N GLU A 128 19.21 -10.04 4.37
CA GLU A 128 20.56 -9.57 4.68
C GLU A 128 20.85 -8.30 3.88
N ILE A 129 21.31 -7.25 4.59
CA ILE A 129 21.77 -6.00 3.98
C ILE A 129 23.20 -5.72 4.44
N SER A 130 24.09 -5.43 3.48
CA SER A 130 25.47 -5.07 3.78
C SER A 130 25.55 -3.58 4.08
N LEU A 131 25.88 -3.24 5.33
CA LEU A 131 26.11 -1.87 5.77
C LEU A 131 27.61 -1.66 5.96
N SER A 132 28.14 -0.60 5.38
CA SER A 132 29.57 -0.27 5.46
C SER A 132 29.80 1.07 6.14
N GLY A 133 30.83 1.11 6.99
CA GLY A 133 31.24 2.30 7.70
C GLY A 133 30.57 2.50 9.06
N GLN A 134 31.19 3.33 9.89
CA GLN A 134 30.73 3.67 11.23
C GLN A 134 29.65 4.75 11.20
N LYS A 135 28.55 4.45 10.51
CA LYS A 135 27.41 5.36 10.33
C LYS A 135 26.13 4.74 10.90
N HIS A 136 25.16 5.59 11.19
CA HIS A 136 23.80 5.15 11.48
C HIS A 136 23.00 5.11 10.18
N PHE A 137 22.15 4.10 10.04
CA PHE A 137 21.30 3.90 8.89
C PHE A 137 19.84 3.85 9.34
N SER A 138 18.97 4.49 8.59
CA SER A 138 17.53 4.27 8.67
C SER A 138 17.15 3.26 7.59
N VAL A 139 16.48 2.18 7.98
CA VAL A 139 16.01 1.16 7.05
C VAL A 139 14.52 1.34 6.81
N TYR A 140 14.15 1.44 5.54
CA TYR A 140 12.78 1.59 5.07
C TYR A 140 12.33 0.36 4.30
N GLN A 141 11.03 0.10 4.32
CA GLN A 141 10.34 -0.83 3.44
C GLN A 141 9.33 -0.07 2.58
N MET A 142 9.23 -0.43 1.30
CA MET A 142 8.18 0.10 0.44
C MET A 142 6.84 -0.58 0.71
N HIS A 143 5.81 0.23 0.91
CA HIS A 143 4.43 -0.20 1.03
C HIS A 143 3.58 0.40 -0.09
N MET A 144 2.56 -0.35 -0.50
CA MET A 144 1.56 0.08 -1.48
C MET A 144 0.19 0.15 -0.83
N VAL A 145 -0.51 1.26 -1.05
CA VAL A 145 -1.89 1.49 -0.64
C VAL A 145 -2.82 1.20 -1.80
N TYR A 146 -3.87 0.42 -1.54
CA TYR A 146 -4.96 0.18 -2.47
C TYR A 146 -6.24 0.80 -1.95
N ALA A 147 -7.02 1.39 -2.87
CA ALA A 147 -8.38 1.81 -2.59
C ALA A 147 -9.34 0.71 -3.06
N HIS A 148 -10.32 0.41 -2.21
CA HIS A 148 -11.39 -0.53 -2.46
C HIS A 148 -12.73 0.22 -2.39
N CYS A 149 -13.40 0.37 -3.52
CA CYS A 149 -14.71 0.99 -3.58
C CYS A 149 -15.79 -0.05 -3.79
N LEU A 150 -16.86 0.04 -3.01
CA LEU A 150 -18.02 -0.83 -3.19
C LEU A 150 -18.62 -0.71 -4.60
N VAL A 151 -19.02 -1.84 -5.16
CA VAL A 151 -19.86 -1.89 -6.36
C VAL A 151 -21.33 -1.80 -5.94
N GLY A 152 -22.10 -0.93 -6.60
CA GLY A 152 -23.54 -0.80 -6.41
C GLY A 152 -23.95 -0.30 -5.04
N ASN A 153 -25.15 -0.70 -4.58
CA ASN A 153 -25.81 -0.10 -3.41
C ASN A 153 -25.56 -0.88 -2.09
N SER A 154 -24.34 -1.38 -1.90
CA SER A 154 -23.95 -2.12 -0.69
C SER A 154 -23.76 -1.22 0.56
N SER A 155 -23.96 0.10 0.40
CA SER A 155 -23.89 1.15 1.43
C SER A 155 -24.76 0.85 2.66
N LYS A 156 -25.97 0.32 2.47
CA LYS A 156 -26.91 0.01 3.57
C LYS A 156 -26.34 -0.97 4.58
N LYS A 157 -25.45 -1.88 4.17
CA LYS A 157 -24.78 -2.81 5.08
C LYS A 157 -23.74 -2.10 5.94
N ILE A 158 -23.01 -1.15 5.36
CA ILE A 158 -22.00 -0.36 6.08
C ILE A 158 -22.67 0.54 7.12
N GLU A 159 -23.69 1.29 6.71
CA GLU A 159 -24.37 2.27 7.58
C GLU A 159 -25.00 1.63 8.83
N ARG A 160 -25.37 0.34 8.75
CA ARG A 160 -25.98 -0.40 9.86
C ARG A 160 -24.96 -1.05 10.80
N SER A 161 -23.68 -1.02 10.48
CA SER A 161 -22.62 -1.68 11.25
C SER A 161 -21.55 -0.68 11.66
N SER A 162 -21.40 -0.47 12.97
CA SER A 162 -20.33 0.37 13.53
C SER A 162 -18.93 -0.14 13.17
N LEU A 163 -18.77 -1.46 13.05
CA LEU A 163 -17.50 -2.09 12.62
C LEU A 163 -17.18 -1.82 11.16
N LEU A 164 -18.16 -1.87 10.27
CA LEU A 164 -17.94 -1.61 8.84
C LEU A 164 -17.76 -0.12 8.58
N SER A 165 -18.51 0.74 9.26
CA SER A 165 -18.42 2.20 9.12
C SER A 165 -17.13 2.79 9.70
N SER A 166 -16.40 2.08 10.57
CA SER A 166 -15.04 2.48 10.99
C SER A 166 -13.97 2.17 9.95
N VAL A 167 -14.26 1.30 8.98
CA VAL A 167 -13.30 0.80 7.97
C VAL A 167 -13.56 1.40 6.59
N PHE A 168 -14.83 1.48 6.20
CA PHE A 168 -15.25 2.16 4.98
C PHE A 168 -15.61 3.61 5.28
N HIS A 169 -15.09 4.50 4.45
CA HIS A 169 -15.31 5.94 4.56
C HIS A 169 -16.14 6.43 3.37
N ALA A 170 -17.12 7.28 3.64
CA ALA A 170 -17.86 7.97 2.60
C ALA A 170 -16.93 8.99 1.92
N VAL A 171 -16.82 8.89 0.60
CA VAL A 171 -16.01 9.73 -0.28
C VAL A 171 -16.90 10.07 -1.46
N ASP A 172 -17.37 11.32 -1.51
CA ASP A 172 -18.47 11.73 -2.40
C ASP A 172 -19.69 10.79 -2.25
N ASP A 173 -20.19 10.20 -3.34
CA ASP A 173 -21.32 9.25 -3.33
C ASP A 173 -20.87 7.78 -3.21
N GLN A 174 -19.62 7.52 -2.85
CA GLN A 174 -19.02 6.18 -2.79
C GLN A 174 -18.50 5.84 -1.40
N TRP A 175 -18.40 4.53 -1.13
CA TRP A 175 -17.80 4.00 0.09
C TRP A 175 -16.46 3.37 -0.22
N VAL A 176 -15.41 3.90 0.37
CA VAL A 176 -14.02 3.54 0.09
C VAL A 176 -13.33 3.03 1.35
N MET A 177 -12.65 1.90 1.24
CA MET A 177 -11.71 1.39 2.24
C MET A 177 -10.30 1.44 1.66
N LEU A 178 -9.31 1.74 2.49
CA LEU A 178 -7.90 1.69 2.10
C LEU A 178 -7.21 0.49 2.76
N SER A 179 -6.45 -0.29 1.98
CA SER A 179 -5.54 -1.32 2.49
C SER A 179 -4.10 -0.99 2.18
N SER A 180 -3.17 -1.60 2.91
CA SER A 180 -1.73 -1.42 2.71
C SER A 180 -1.01 -2.76 2.77
N VAL A 181 -0.10 -3.01 1.82
CA VAL A 181 0.74 -4.23 1.76
C VAL A 181 2.23 -3.86 1.68
N GLY A 182 3.09 -4.67 2.29
CA GLY A 182 4.54 -4.51 2.26
C GLY A 182 5.19 -5.30 1.12
N PHE A 183 6.15 -4.70 0.42
CA PHE A 183 6.89 -5.33 -0.69
C PHE A 183 8.20 -5.98 -0.19
N ASP A 184 8.86 -6.82 -0.99
CA ASP A 184 10.14 -7.48 -0.65
C ASP A 184 11.38 -6.55 -0.72
N ARG A 185 11.14 -5.25 -0.89
CA ARG A 185 12.14 -4.23 -1.11
C ARG A 185 12.35 -3.42 0.17
N VAL A 186 13.60 -3.41 0.62
CA VAL A 186 14.07 -2.59 1.72
C VAL A 186 15.21 -1.71 1.24
N LEU A 187 15.28 -0.50 1.79
CA LEU A 187 16.25 0.52 1.46
C LEU A 187 16.92 0.99 2.76
N ALA A 188 18.24 0.93 2.84
CA ALA A 188 19.01 1.52 3.93
C ALA A 188 19.64 2.83 3.49
N VAL A 189 19.44 3.89 4.28
CA VAL A 189 19.88 5.25 3.97
C VAL A 189 20.66 5.79 5.16
N ASN A 190 21.70 6.59 4.90
CA ASN A 190 22.43 7.25 5.98
C ASN A 190 21.47 8.11 6.83
N ALA A 191 21.60 8.05 8.15
CA ALA A 191 20.76 8.78 9.09
C ALA A 191 20.70 10.30 8.80
N GLU A 192 21.78 10.87 8.26
CA GLU A 192 21.87 12.28 7.88
C GLU A 192 20.97 12.66 6.69
N GLU A 193 20.67 11.68 5.83
CA GLU A 193 19.81 11.82 4.64
C GLU A 193 18.41 11.27 4.89
N ALA A 194 18.22 10.57 6.01
CA ALA A 194 16.96 9.96 6.40
C ALA A 194 15.89 11.03 6.65
N THR A 195 14.66 10.72 6.25
CA THR A 195 13.49 11.56 6.51
C THR A 195 12.48 10.77 7.33
N GLN A 196 11.77 11.43 8.24
CA GLN A 196 10.76 10.78 9.08
C GLN A 196 9.58 10.29 8.23
N PRO A 197 9.27 8.98 8.21
CA PRO A 197 8.14 8.44 7.45
C PRO A 197 6.81 8.95 7.95
N GLN A 198 5.85 9.03 7.04
CA GLN A 198 4.47 9.34 7.37
C GLN A 198 3.82 8.14 8.07
N SER A 199 3.08 8.40 9.14
CA SER A 199 2.29 7.34 9.78
C SER A 199 1.17 6.87 8.85
N TRP A 200 0.76 5.62 9.00
CA TRP A 200 -0.40 5.08 8.28
C TRP A 200 -1.65 5.95 8.45
N ASN A 201 -1.93 6.42 9.66
CA ASN A 201 -3.08 7.28 9.94
C ASN A 201 -2.98 8.62 9.19
N SER A 202 -1.78 9.22 9.13
CA SER A 202 -1.54 10.44 8.36
C SER A 202 -1.79 10.21 6.87
N ILE A 203 -1.28 9.10 6.32
CA ILE A 203 -1.49 8.73 4.91
C ILE A 203 -2.97 8.51 4.64
N LYS A 204 -3.65 7.67 5.42
CA LYS A 204 -5.08 7.38 5.29
C LYS A 204 -5.92 8.66 5.32
N GLN A 205 -5.71 9.53 6.30
CA GLN A 205 -6.43 10.80 6.40
C GLN A 205 -6.17 11.72 5.21
N ARG A 206 -4.91 11.81 4.76
CA ARG A 206 -4.55 12.61 3.59
C ARG A 206 -5.25 12.11 2.33
N LEU A 207 -5.18 10.79 2.08
CA LEU A 207 -5.79 10.18 0.90
C LEU A 207 -7.31 10.41 0.89
N LEU A 208 -7.99 10.19 2.02
CA LEU A 208 -9.44 10.35 2.12
C LEU A 208 -9.92 11.81 2.03
N LYS A 209 -9.13 12.78 2.52
CA LYS A 209 -9.54 14.20 2.58
C LYS A 209 -9.10 15.03 1.38
N GLU A 210 -7.86 14.87 0.93
CA GLU A 210 -7.25 15.81 -0.02
C GLU A 210 -7.53 15.46 -1.48
N GLN A 211 -7.87 14.20 -1.79
CA GLN A 211 -8.10 13.76 -3.17
C GLN A 211 -9.23 12.71 -3.32
N ALA A 212 -10.31 12.87 -2.55
CA ALA A 212 -11.55 12.11 -2.65
C ALA A 212 -11.97 11.81 -4.11
N GLY A 213 -12.03 12.85 -4.95
CA GLY A 213 -12.43 12.73 -6.36
C GLY A 213 -11.45 11.99 -7.28
N SER A 214 -10.21 11.73 -6.86
CA SER A 214 -9.24 10.88 -7.58
C SER A 214 -9.33 9.43 -7.12
N LEU A 215 -9.61 9.20 -5.83
CA LEU A 215 -9.86 7.86 -5.27
C LEU A 215 -11.14 7.23 -5.80
N ALA A 216 -12.15 8.05 -6.13
CA ALA A 216 -13.46 7.61 -6.65
C ALA A 216 -13.49 7.42 -8.19
N ARG A 217 -12.42 7.79 -8.90
CA ARG A 217 -12.28 7.56 -10.34
C ARG A 217 -11.70 6.18 -10.59
N PHE A 218 -12.55 5.18 -10.41
CA PHE A 218 -12.31 3.85 -10.94
C PHE A 218 -12.59 3.91 -12.43
N ASP A 219 -11.64 3.44 -13.24
CA ASP A 219 -11.91 3.24 -14.67
C ASP A 219 -13.18 2.40 -14.76
N CYS A 220 -14.11 2.77 -15.64
CA CYS A 220 -15.31 1.97 -15.89
C CYS A 220 -14.88 0.62 -16.44
N VAL A 221 -14.54 -0.31 -15.55
CA VAL A 221 -14.36 -1.69 -15.89
C VAL A 221 -15.73 -2.16 -16.31
N GLU A 222 -15.92 -2.38 -17.62
CA GLU A 222 -17.12 -3.05 -18.11
C GLU A 222 -17.28 -4.34 -17.29
N LEU A 223 -18.32 -4.40 -16.45
CA LEU A 223 -18.57 -5.52 -15.54
C LEU A 223 -18.71 -6.87 -16.28
N GLY A 224 -18.84 -6.83 -17.62
CA GLY A 224 -18.86 -7.99 -18.52
C GLY A 224 -17.51 -8.41 -19.13
N LYS A 225 -16.41 -7.66 -18.95
CA LYS A 225 -15.09 -8.06 -19.46
C LYS A 225 -14.36 -8.94 -18.42
N PRO A 226 -14.15 -10.25 -18.70
CA PRO A 226 -13.58 -11.18 -17.73
C PRO A 226 -12.14 -10.84 -17.34
N PHE A 227 -11.45 -10.02 -18.13
CA PHE A 227 -10.03 -9.74 -17.95
C PHE A 227 -9.70 -8.95 -16.68
N ASN A 228 -10.62 -8.12 -16.17
CA ASN A 228 -10.39 -7.31 -14.97
C ASN A 228 -11.06 -7.88 -13.71
N ARG A 229 -11.71 -9.05 -13.83
CA ARG A 229 -12.37 -9.72 -12.71
C ARG A 229 -11.43 -10.75 -12.09
N TYR A 230 -11.37 -10.79 -10.75
CA TYR A 230 -10.70 -11.88 -10.03
C TYR A 230 -11.73 -12.73 -9.28
N VAL A 231 -11.40 -14.00 -9.12
CA VAL A 231 -12.18 -15.01 -8.37
C VAL A 231 -11.41 -15.38 -7.11
#